data_AF-A0A0H3I6R1-F1
#
_entry.id   AF-A0A0H3I6R1-F1
#
_cell.length_a   1.000
_cell.length_b   1.000
_cell.length_c   1.000
_cell.angle_alpha   90.00
_cell.angle_beta   90.00
_cell.angle_gamma   90.00
#
_symmetry.space_group_name_H-M   'P 1'
#
loop_
_entity.id
_entity.type
_entity.pdbx_description
1 polymer ?
#
loop_
_entity_poly.entity_id
_entity_poly.type
_entity_poly.pdbx_seq_one_letter_code
_entity_poly.pdbx_strand_id
1 'polypeptide(L)'
;MKIIKPLRLSVLNRPFRWQGKNHLGVTVLALTDMGENPQLRPEMELWQLAANELQTSGGVIDLAIPKVCAEFLATGHAYTHHQSDKTACAARIEIDTLSKSLAVFGDRYWVRNQITQPQPFEQMRLDWSRAFGGEGHEENPYGIGIHPEVHQGHEFIRLPNVEAMTGRFTRPKQIPEPAGFGPLDISWPRRFSRMGKKYDTSWLQNDFPGFARDIDWKVFNAASPDQWWPERDALPQQAAWRIWNMHPEKTLQEGKLPPWQARCFINRQRSDETLFEEIALRATTVWFFPHLEQMLLLWQGNTRINEDDAADVLQLVPALEIQGAPRSVNHYHTVLTQRMDKEKGALFSFREKDLIPEETIGPWIDSEVQQTPSPMRENMQNRATLLREQHRARLEATGEEVGDLLKDFDEPELPKLESLPEFIEKMEQQAQEMQEQAEQHKRDLEEKYPQIKNR
;
A
#
# COMPACT_ATOMS: atom_id res chain seq x y z
N MET A 1 -2.67 -12.65 -15.83
CA MET A 1 -2.88 -12.68 -14.37
C MET A 1 -3.93 -11.65 -13.93
N LYS A 2 -5.02 -12.07 -13.27
CA LYS A 2 -6.02 -11.18 -12.64
C LYS A 2 -5.74 -11.07 -11.14
N ILE A 3 -5.75 -9.86 -10.59
CA ILE A 3 -5.46 -9.61 -9.17
C ILE A 3 -6.77 -9.44 -8.41
N ILE A 4 -6.98 -10.24 -7.36
CA ILE A 4 -8.16 -10.21 -6.50
C ILE A 4 -7.72 -9.74 -5.11
N LYS A 5 -7.88 -8.45 -4.83
CA LYS A 5 -7.31 -7.80 -3.65
C LYS A 5 -8.33 -6.92 -2.92
N PRO A 6 -8.11 -6.58 -1.64
CA PRO A 6 -8.86 -5.52 -0.97
C PRO A 6 -8.46 -4.14 -1.53
N LEU A 7 -9.19 -3.09 -1.12
CA LEU A 7 -8.96 -1.71 -1.55
C LEU A 7 -7.80 -1.06 -0.78
N ARG A 8 -7.43 -1.63 0.37
CA ARG A 8 -6.36 -1.13 1.27
C ARG A 8 -5.00 -1.83 1.12
N LEU A 9 -4.87 -2.80 0.21
CA LEU A 9 -3.58 -3.41 -0.12
C LEU A 9 -3.22 -3.14 -1.58
N SER A 10 -1.93 -2.92 -1.84
CA SER A 10 -1.36 -2.98 -3.18
C SER A 10 -0.48 -4.20 -3.34
N VAL A 11 -0.22 -4.60 -4.59
CA VAL A 11 0.65 -5.72 -4.89
C VAL A 11 1.51 -5.42 -6.12
N LEU A 12 2.81 -5.65 -5.97
CA LEU A 12 3.77 -5.68 -7.06
C LEU A 12 4.13 -7.13 -7.34
N ASN A 13 4.26 -7.47 -8.61
CA ASN A 13 4.68 -8.80 -9.04
C ASN A 13 5.68 -8.69 -10.19
N ARG A 14 6.68 -9.57 -10.18
CA ARG A 14 7.73 -9.58 -11.20
C ARG A 14 8.24 -11.00 -11.44
N PRO A 15 8.05 -11.55 -12.66
CA PRO A 15 8.75 -12.75 -13.07
C PRO A 15 10.26 -12.49 -13.14
N PHE A 16 11.06 -13.45 -12.69
CA PHE A 16 12.51 -13.44 -12.84
C PHE A 16 13.06 -14.85 -13.00
N ARG A 17 14.22 -14.96 -13.65
CA ARG A 17 14.88 -16.25 -13.89
C ARG A 17 16.13 -16.38 -13.05
N TRP A 18 16.29 -17.54 -12.43
CA TRP A 18 17.45 -17.87 -11.61
C TRP A 18 17.82 -19.35 -11.74
N GLN A 19 19.09 -19.63 -12.05
CA GLN A 19 19.60 -21.00 -12.21
C GLN A 19 18.74 -21.86 -13.16
N GLY A 20 18.40 -21.29 -14.32
CA GLY A 20 17.55 -21.93 -15.33
C GLY A 20 16.08 -22.13 -14.94
N LYS A 21 15.62 -21.56 -13.82
CA LYS A 21 14.23 -21.70 -13.34
C LYS A 21 13.51 -20.37 -13.32
N ASN A 22 12.23 -20.39 -13.66
CA ASN A 22 11.37 -19.22 -13.62
C ASN A 22 10.74 -19.09 -12.23
N HIS A 23 10.72 -17.88 -11.72
CA HIS A 23 10.17 -17.51 -10.42
C HIS A 23 9.23 -16.31 -10.58
N LEU A 24 8.16 -16.28 -9.78
CA LEU A 24 7.34 -15.09 -9.60
C LEU A 24 7.67 -14.47 -8.24
N GLY A 25 8.28 -13.30 -8.25
CA GLY A 25 8.42 -12.48 -7.05
C GLY A 25 7.16 -11.67 -6.80
N VAL A 26 6.75 -11.56 -5.54
CA VAL A 26 5.54 -10.85 -5.11
C VAL A 26 5.87 -9.97 -3.92
N THR A 27 5.36 -8.74 -3.93
CA THR A 27 5.41 -7.81 -2.79
C THR A 27 4.02 -7.28 -2.50
N VAL A 28 3.51 -7.55 -1.30
CA VAL A 28 2.28 -6.93 -0.79
C VAL A 28 2.65 -5.67 -0.03
N LEU A 29 1.95 -4.58 -0.32
CA LEU A 29 2.16 -3.26 0.26
C LEU A 29 0.94 -2.85 1.08
N ALA A 30 1.18 -2.33 2.29
CA ALA A 30 0.15 -1.76 3.16
C ALA A 30 0.59 -0.41 3.70
N LEU A 31 -0.14 0.65 3.38
CA LEU A 31 0.01 1.96 4.01
C LEU A 31 -0.82 1.99 5.29
N THR A 32 -0.26 2.50 6.38
CA THR A 32 -0.94 2.61 7.67
C THR A 32 -0.50 3.86 8.41
N ASP A 33 -1.31 4.34 9.35
CA ASP A 33 -0.88 5.37 10.30
C ASP A 33 0.12 4.82 11.33
N MET A 34 0.71 5.72 12.11
CA MET A 34 1.68 5.43 13.16
C MET A 34 1.08 5.54 14.58
N GLY A 35 -0.25 5.45 14.72
CA GLY A 35 -0.95 5.56 16.00
C GLY A 35 -0.83 4.31 16.88
N GLU A 36 -1.48 4.34 18.06
CA GLU A 36 -1.50 3.21 19.01
C GLU A 36 -2.21 1.97 18.44
N ASN A 37 -3.26 2.19 17.63
CA ASN A 37 -4.00 1.15 16.92
C ASN A 37 -3.95 1.44 15.42
N PRO A 38 -2.85 1.05 14.73
CA PRO A 38 -2.67 1.36 13.32
C PRO A 38 -3.82 0.83 12.47
N GLN A 39 -4.32 1.65 11.55
CA GLN A 39 -5.33 1.30 10.57
C GLN A 39 -4.75 1.38 9.15
N LEU A 40 -5.20 0.49 8.27
CA LEU A 40 -4.83 0.48 6.88
C LEU A 40 -5.50 1.64 6.14
N ARG A 41 -4.70 2.32 5.33
CA ARG A 41 -5.14 3.40 4.45
C ARG A 41 -5.42 2.87 3.04
N PRO A 42 -6.29 3.52 2.27
CA PRO A 42 -6.61 3.12 0.89
C PRO A 42 -5.36 3.05 0.00
N GLU A 43 -5.35 2.10 -0.95
CA GLU A 43 -4.25 1.96 -1.93
C GLU A 43 -4.02 3.24 -2.74
N MET A 44 -5.08 4.00 -3.04
CA MET A 44 -4.95 5.26 -3.77
C MET A 44 -4.04 6.25 -3.02
N GLU A 45 -4.17 6.31 -1.69
CA GLU A 45 -3.35 7.20 -0.86
C GLU A 45 -1.90 6.72 -0.80
N LEU A 46 -1.67 5.41 -0.83
CA LEU A 46 -0.32 4.83 -0.94
C LEU A 46 0.40 5.31 -2.20
N TRP A 47 -0.26 5.26 -3.36
CA TRP A 47 0.37 5.70 -4.61
C TRP A 47 0.51 7.22 -4.71
N GLN A 48 -0.42 7.98 -4.14
CA GLN A 48 -0.30 9.44 -4.01
C GLN A 48 0.89 9.82 -3.12
N LEU A 49 1.03 9.16 -1.96
CA LEU A 49 2.19 9.33 -1.08
C LEU A 49 3.48 9.03 -1.83
N ALA A 50 3.55 7.90 -2.53
CA ALA A 50 4.74 7.51 -3.29
C ALA A 50 5.13 8.54 -4.35
N ALA A 51 4.16 9.02 -5.14
CA ALA A 51 4.39 10.03 -6.15
C ALA A 51 4.87 11.38 -5.56
N ASN A 52 4.32 11.78 -4.42
CA ASN A 52 4.64 13.05 -3.79
C ASN A 52 5.98 13.03 -3.05
N GLU A 53 6.26 11.95 -2.31
CA GLU A 53 7.37 11.88 -1.36
C GLU A 53 8.64 11.23 -1.94
N LEU A 54 8.50 10.28 -2.88
CA LEU A 54 9.62 9.44 -3.36
C LEU A 54 10.27 9.97 -4.65
N GLN A 55 10.44 11.29 -4.73
CA GLN A 55 10.93 11.96 -5.93
C GLN A 55 12.35 11.54 -6.34
N THR A 56 13.25 11.37 -5.35
CA THR A 56 14.66 10.98 -5.60
C THR A 56 14.83 9.52 -6.02
N SER A 57 13.86 8.65 -5.75
CA SER A 57 13.84 7.27 -6.25
C SER A 57 12.93 7.08 -7.47
N GLY A 58 12.47 8.18 -8.09
CA GLY A 58 11.60 8.14 -9.27
C GLY A 58 10.22 7.51 -9.00
N GLY A 59 9.74 7.55 -7.75
CA GLY A 59 8.48 6.91 -7.34
C GLY A 59 8.57 5.40 -7.17
N VAL A 60 9.75 4.78 -7.33
CA VAL A 60 9.93 3.33 -7.19
C VAL A 60 9.93 2.96 -5.71
N ILE A 61 8.96 2.13 -5.31
CA ILE A 61 8.84 1.59 -3.94
C ILE A 61 9.69 0.33 -3.77
N ASP A 62 9.54 -0.63 -4.70
CA ASP A 62 10.17 -1.95 -4.62
C ASP A 62 10.27 -2.60 -6.00
N LEU A 63 11.15 -3.60 -6.14
CA LEU A 63 11.43 -4.29 -7.39
C LEU A 63 10.67 -5.62 -7.54
N ALA A 64 9.85 -5.99 -6.55
CA ALA A 64 9.15 -7.26 -6.44
C ALA A 64 10.07 -8.48 -6.54
N ILE A 65 11.31 -8.34 -6.05
CA ILE A 65 12.29 -9.42 -5.95
C ILE A 65 12.64 -9.57 -4.47
N PRO A 66 12.61 -10.79 -3.89
CA PRO A 66 12.80 -11.00 -2.47
C PRO A 66 14.13 -10.44 -1.94
N LYS A 67 14.05 -9.64 -0.89
CA LYS A 67 15.20 -9.19 -0.11
C LYS A 67 15.77 -10.32 0.75
N VAL A 68 17.08 -10.25 0.99
CA VAL A 68 17.78 -11.20 1.86
C VAL A 68 17.61 -10.82 3.32
N CYS A 69 17.74 -9.52 3.61
CA CYS A 69 17.65 -8.98 4.95
C CYS A 69 16.40 -8.12 5.08
N ALA A 70 15.83 -8.08 6.28
CA ALA A 70 14.89 -7.05 6.62
C ALA A 70 15.60 -5.69 6.72
N GLU A 71 14.89 -4.61 6.37
CA GLU A 71 15.43 -3.26 6.36
C GLU A 71 14.40 -2.22 6.80
N PHE A 72 14.87 -1.03 7.18
CA PHE A 72 14.00 0.13 7.33
C PHE A 72 14.43 1.27 6.41
N LEU A 73 13.47 2.11 6.04
CA LEU A 73 13.66 3.33 5.26
C LEU A 73 12.90 4.48 5.92
N ALA A 74 13.28 5.71 5.63
CA ALA A 74 12.45 6.85 5.96
C ALA A 74 12.57 7.98 4.94
N THR A 75 11.45 8.66 4.73
CA THR A 75 11.34 9.85 3.89
C THR A 75 10.61 10.94 4.65
N GLY A 76 11.11 12.18 4.60
CA GLY A 76 10.47 13.29 5.26
C GLY A 76 11.44 14.43 5.52
N HIS A 77 11.24 15.12 6.64
CA HIS A 77 12.01 16.30 7.00
C HIS A 77 12.58 16.18 8.40
N ALA A 78 13.63 16.92 8.69
CA ALA A 78 14.07 17.23 10.04
C ALA A 78 13.58 18.62 10.42
N TYR A 79 13.14 18.80 11.67
CA TYR A 79 12.58 20.04 12.18
C TYR A 79 13.39 20.57 13.35
N THR A 80 13.67 21.87 13.34
CA THR A 80 14.29 22.57 14.50
C THR A 80 13.26 23.19 15.42
N HIS A 81 11.96 23.04 15.13
CA HIS A 81 10.86 23.60 15.95
C HIS A 81 11.06 23.30 17.45
N HIS A 82 11.52 22.09 17.76
CA HIS A 82 11.76 21.56 19.11
C HIS A 82 13.09 21.95 19.75
N GLN A 83 13.98 22.62 18.99
CA GLN A 83 15.35 22.91 19.40
C GLN A 83 15.50 24.37 19.85
N SER A 84 16.39 24.63 20.81
CA SER A 84 16.77 26.01 21.15
C SER A 84 17.65 26.63 20.06
N ASP A 85 18.59 25.86 19.52
CA ASP A 85 19.36 26.21 18.33
C ASP A 85 18.56 25.90 17.06
N LYS A 86 18.25 26.93 16.27
CA LYS A 86 17.48 26.82 15.01
C LYS A 86 18.34 26.53 13.79
N THR A 87 19.65 26.32 13.96
CA THR A 87 20.59 26.14 12.86
C THR A 87 20.99 24.68 12.62
N ALA A 88 20.75 23.80 13.59
CA ALA A 88 21.08 22.39 13.51
C ALA A 88 20.17 21.50 14.37
N CYS A 89 19.97 20.25 13.95
CA CYS A 89 19.37 19.21 14.78
C CYS A 89 19.89 17.82 14.39
N ALA A 90 19.55 16.81 15.18
CA ALA A 90 19.80 15.40 14.84
C ALA A 90 18.47 14.71 14.50
N ALA A 91 18.40 14.11 13.31
CA ALA A 91 17.31 13.20 12.95
C ALA A 91 17.75 11.77 13.29
N ARG A 92 16.94 11.05 14.06
CA ARG A 92 17.29 9.71 14.54
C ARG A 92 16.12 8.77 14.41
N ILE A 93 16.41 7.53 14.03
CA ILE A 93 15.47 6.41 14.02
C ILE A 93 16.09 5.26 14.80
N GLU A 94 15.32 4.71 15.74
CA GLU A 94 15.61 3.45 16.43
C GLU A 94 14.48 2.46 16.16
N ILE A 95 14.83 1.21 15.87
CA ILE A 95 13.87 0.10 15.72
C ILE A 95 14.53 -1.17 16.23
N ASP A 96 13.99 -1.75 17.30
CA ASP A 96 14.57 -2.92 17.96
C ASP A 96 16.09 -2.72 18.24
N THR A 97 16.96 -3.48 17.58
CA THR A 97 18.43 -3.41 17.73
C THR A 97 19.12 -2.39 16.82
N LEU A 98 18.42 -1.77 15.87
CA LEU A 98 19.01 -0.82 14.92
C LEU A 98 18.84 0.62 15.37
N SER A 99 19.87 1.43 15.11
CA SER A 99 19.82 2.88 15.32
C SER A 99 20.62 3.60 14.24
N LYS A 100 20.00 4.58 13.59
CA LYS A 100 20.68 5.47 12.66
C LYS A 100 20.38 6.91 12.99
N SER A 101 21.42 7.74 12.98
CA SER A 101 21.38 9.16 13.28
C SER A 101 22.05 9.94 12.17
N LEU A 102 21.42 11.04 11.76
CA LEU A 102 21.96 12.00 10.80
C LEU A 102 22.09 13.37 11.46
N ALA A 103 23.21 14.05 11.19
CA ALA A 103 23.39 15.44 11.56
C ALA A 103 22.77 16.31 10.47
N VAL A 104 21.90 17.23 10.86
CA VAL A 104 21.18 18.11 9.94
C VAL A 104 21.51 19.56 10.25
N PHE A 105 21.92 20.30 9.24
CA PHE A 105 22.32 21.69 9.33
C PHE A 105 21.56 22.54 8.32
N GLY A 106 21.32 23.80 8.67
CA GLY A 106 20.94 24.79 7.68
C GLY A 106 22.08 25.06 6.69
N ASP A 107 21.80 25.94 5.73
CA ASP A 107 22.72 26.18 4.62
C ASP A 107 24.09 26.67 5.12
N ARG A 108 25.14 26.04 4.59
CA ARG A 108 26.54 26.30 4.88
C ARG A 108 27.36 26.32 3.60
N TYR A 109 28.47 27.05 3.64
CA TYR A 109 29.31 27.28 2.48
C TYR A 109 30.79 27.16 2.84
N TRP A 110 31.61 26.67 1.92
CA TRP A 110 33.05 26.83 1.95
C TRP A 110 33.40 28.21 1.40
N VAL A 111 33.97 29.05 2.27
CA VAL A 111 34.50 30.38 1.91
C VAL A 111 35.95 30.43 2.38
N ARG A 112 36.89 30.57 1.44
CA ARG A 112 38.34 30.63 1.74
C ARG A 112 38.82 29.48 2.66
N ASN A 113 38.39 28.24 2.38
CA ASN A 113 38.69 27.03 3.15
C ASN A 113 38.13 27.02 4.60
N GLN A 114 37.16 27.87 4.93
CA GLN A 114 36.44 27.82 6.19
C GLN A 114 34.95 27.57 5.94
N ILE A 115 34.32 26.81 6.84
CA ILE A 115 32.88 26.54 6.82
C ILE A 115 32.18 27.74 7.48
N THR A 116 31.19 28.31 6.82
CA THR A 116 30.34 29.35 7.41
C THR A 116 29.49 28.81 8.56
N GLN A 117 29.03 29.69 9.45
CA GLN A 117 28.00 29.29 10.42
C GLN A 117 26.72 28.84 9.67
N PRO A 118 26.04 27.77 10.13
CA PRO A 118 24.80 27.33 9.54
C PRO A 118 23.71 28.39 9.69
N GLN A 119 22.93 28.59 8.62
CA GLN A 119 21.76 29.45 8.69
C GLN A 119 20.62 28.77 9.49
N PRO A 120 19.73 29.54 10.12
CA PRO A 120 18.53 28.97 10.72
C PRO A 120 17.63 28.30 9.67
N PHE A 121 16.97 27.20 10.02
CA PHE A 121 15.98 26.54 9.17
C PHE A 121 14.82 26.01 10.02
N GLU A 122 13.60 26.07 9.51
CA GLU A 122 12.43 25.49 10.20
C GLU A 122 12.32 23.98 9.92
N GLN A 123 12.45 23.61 8.65
CA GLN A 123 12.45 22.22 8.17
C GLN A 123 13.54 22.00 7.11
N MET A 124 14.11 20.81 7.09
CA MET A 124 15.12 20.39 6.11
C MET A 124 14.74 19.02 5.55
N ARG A 125 14.67 18.91 4.22
CA ARG A 125 14.36 17.64 3.55
C ARG A 125 15.46 16.61 3.82
N LEU A 126 15.05 15.39 4.16
CA LEU A 126 15.94 14.25 4.39
C LEU A 126 15.93 13.33 3.18
N ASP A 127 16.64 13.74 2.12
CA ASP A 127 16.85 12.94 0.93
C ASP A 127 18.25 13.15 0.33
N TRP A 128 18.54 12.43 -0.75
CA TRP A 128 19.84 12.45 -1.39
C TRP A 128 20.23 13.79 -2.01
N SER A 129 19.27 14.67 -2.33
CA SER A 129 19.55 16.01 -2.86
C SER A 129 20.24 16.93 -1.85
N ARG A 130 20.09 16.61 -0.55
CA ARG A 130 20.65 17.35 0.58
C ARG A 130 21.88 16.69 1.20
N ALA A 131 22.26 15.51 0.70
CA ALA A 131 23.45 14.77 1.12
C ALA A 131 24.67 15.10 0.25
N PHE A 132 25.86 14.68 0.70
CA PHE A 132 27.08 14.86 -0.07
C PHE A 132 26.98 14.20 -1.46
N GLY A 133 27.48 14.85 -2.49
CA GLY A 133 27.47 14.36 -3.86
C GLY A 133 27.41 15.50 -4.88
N GLY A 134 26.80 15.21 -6.03
CA GLY A 134 26.61 16.16 -7.12
C GLY A 134 26.91 15.53 -8.47
N GLU A 135 26.66 16.29 -9.54
CA GLU A 135 26.83 15.82 -10.92
C GLU A 135 28.20 15.14 -11.12
N GLY A 136 28.24 13.94 -11.69
CA GLY A 136 29.48 13.18 -11.88
C GLY A 136 29.98 12.41 -10.65
N HIS A 137 29.32 12.48 -9.49
CA HIS A 137 29.61 11.61 -8.35
C HIS A 137 28.78 10.33 -8.39
N GLU A 138 29.45 9.18 -8.54
CA GLU A 138 28.79 7.89 -8.79
C GLU A 138 27.86 7.43 -7.66
N GLU A 139 28.19 7.74 -6.41
CA GLU A 139 27.42 7.29 -5.23
C GLU A 139 26.22 8.18 -4.88
N ASN A 140 26.16 9.40 -5.45
CA ASN A 140 25.02 10.31 -5.27
C ASN A 140 25.10 11.44 -6.31
N PRO A 141 24.62 11.22 -7.54
CA PRO A 141 24.66 12.25 -8.59
C PRO A 141 23.71 13.43 -8.33
N TYR A 142 22.73 13.27 -7.44
CA TYR A 142 21.73 14.30 -7.12
C TYR A 142 22.15 15.21 -5.95
N GLY A 143 23.23 14.86 -5.25
CA GLY A 143 23.67 15.55 -4.04
C GLY A 143 24.31 16.92 -4.28
N ILE A 144 24.92 17.44 -3.22
CA ILE A 144 25.61 18.73 -3.21
C ILE A 144 26.97 18.62 -2.51
N GLY A 145 27.86 19.58 -2.78
CA GLY A 145 29.16 19.68 -2.09
C GLY A 145 30.41 19.34 -2.89
N ILE A 146 30.28 19.08 -4.19
CA ILE A 146 31.43 18.85 -5.08
C ILE A 146 31.72 20.06 -5.96
N HIS A 147 30.69 20.66 -6.55
CA HIS A 147 30.86 21.71 -7.55
C HIS A 147 30.87 23.10 -6.92
N PRO A 148 31.80 23.98 -7.34
CA PRO A 148 31.73 25.39 -7.01
C PRO A 148 30.57 26.08 -7.72
N GLU A 149 29.88 26.93 -6.97
CA GLU A 149 28.84 27.82 -7.45
C GLU A 149 29.35 29.26 -7.41
N VAL A 150 28.94 30.08 -8.39
CA VAL A 150 29.30 31.49 -8.46
C VAL A 150 28.06 32.33 -8.19
N HIS A 151 28.12 33.19 -7.17
CA HIS A 151 27.08 34.18 -6.88
C HIS A 151 27.74 35.55 -6.70
N GLN A 152 27.26 36.54 -7.46
CA GLN A 152 27.77 37.92 -7.42
C GLN A 152 29.30 38.02 -7.58
N GLY A 153 29.90 37.15 -8.40
CA GLY A 153 31.35 37.13 -8.67
C GLY A 153 32.21 36.46 -7.60
N HIS A 154 31.60 35.87 -6.56
CA HIS A 154 32.28 35.06 -5.55
C HIS A 154 32.00 33.57 -5.76
N GLU A 155 33.06 32.77 -5.78
CA GLU A 155 33.00 31.32 -5.82
C GLU A 155 32.86 30.77 -4.41
N PHE A 156 31.90 29.86 -4.22
CA PHE A 156 31.70 29.10 -2.98
C PHE A 156 31.26 27.69 -3.31
N ILE A 157 31.48 26.76 -2.39
CA ILE A 157 30.95 25.39 -2.50
C ILE A 157 29.92 25.23 -1.38
N ARG A 158 28.68 24.87 -1.71
CA ARG A 158 27.65 24.55 -0.72
C ARG A 158 28.02 23.29 0.03
N LEU A 159 27.87 23.25 1.35
CA LEU A 159 28.00 22.00 2.10
C LEU A 159 26.66 21.26 2.12
N PRO A 160 26.68 19.92 2.19
CA PRO A 160 25.46 19.15 2.40
C PRO A 160 24.76 19.56 3.69
N ASN A 161 23.43 19.56 3.65
CA ASN A 161 22.62 19.81 4.84
C ASN A 161 22.50 18.53 5.69
N VAL A 162 22.56 17.37 5.05
CA VAL A 162 22.46 16.04 5.69
C VAL A 162 23.83 15.38 5.66
N GLU A 163 24.38 15.14 6.85
CA GLU A 163 25.66 14.45 7.04
C GLU A 163 25.51 13.24 7.98
N ALA A 164 26.40 12.26 7.84
CA ALA A 164 26.55 11.23 8.86
C ALA A 164 27.04 11.84 10.18
N MET A 165 26.73 11.21 11.32
CA MET A 165 27.23 11.68 12.63
C MET A 165 28.75 11.57 12.77
N THR A 166 29.36 10.62 12.05
CA THR A 166 30.80 10.39 12.00
C THR A 166 31.35 10.72 10.61
N GLY A 167 32.65 11.00 10.49
CA GLY A 167 33.26 11.28 9.18
C GLY A 167 32.83 12.60 8.52
N ARG A 168 32.28 13.54 9.30
CA ARG A 168 31.84 14.88 8.84
C ARG A 168 32.96 15.72 8.26
N PHE A 169 32.58 16.73 7.49
CA PHE A 169 33.53 17.68 6.91
C PHE A 169 34.36 18.39 7.99
N THR A 170 35.69 18.23 7.90
CA THR A 170 36.66 19.03 8.65
C THR A 170 37.59 19.82 7.74
N ARG A 171 37.65 19.47 6.45
CA ARG A 171 38.57 20.05 5.44
C ARG A 171 37.90 20.09 4.06
N PRO A 172 38.24 21.06 3.19
CA PRO A 172 37.60 21.22 1.87
C PRO A 172 37.73 20.03 0.91
N LYS A 173 38.85 19.29 0.96
CA LYS A 173 39.13 18.16 0.05
C LYS A 173 38.65 16.80 0.57
N GLN A 174 37.96 16.77 1.70
CA GLN A 174 37.43 15.54 2.26
C GLN A 174 36.24 15.07 1.40
N ILE A 175 36.18 13.77 1.12
CA ILE A 175 35.08 13.16 0.37
C ILE A 175 34.37 12.23 1.36
N PRO A 176 33.34 12.72 2.09
CA PRO A 176 32.59 11.87 3.00
C PRO A 176 31.68 10.92 2.21
N GLU A 177 31.24 9.86 2.87
CA GLU A 177 30.22 8.97 2.36
C GLU A 177 28.85 9.67 2.41
N PRO A 178 28.08 9.73 1.30
CA PRO A 178 26.71 10.23 1.31
C PRO A 178 25.86 9.45 2.31
N ALA A 179 25.05 10.15 3.10
CA ALA A 179 24.23 9.56 4.14
C ALA A 179 22.78 10.05 4.05
N GLY A 180 21.84 9.15 4.29
CA GLY A 180 20.41 9.40 4.27
C GLY A 180 19.64 8.22 4.86
N PHE A 181 18.33 8.38 5.03
CA PHE A 181 17.42 7.27 5.42
C PHE A 181 16.71 6.62 4.22
N GLY A 182 16.72 7.30 3.07
CA GLY A 182 16.03 6.87 1.85
C GLY A 182 16.72 5.72 1.13
N PRO A 183 16.08 5.19 0.07
CA PRO A 183 16.60 4.07 -0.71
C PRO A 183 17.79 4.51 -1.56
N LEU A 184 18.83 3.69 -1.62
CA LEU A 184 19.89 3.78 -2.61
C LEU A 184 19.35 3.35 -3.97
N ASP A 185 19.66 4.10 -5.02
CA ASP A 185 19.29 3.70 -6.38
C ASP A 185 20.01 2.39 -6.76
N ILE A 186 19.34 1.52 -7.53
CA ILE A 186 19.92 0.23 -7.91
C ILE A 186 21.15 0.38 -8.82
N SER A 187 21.24 1.49 -9.57
CA SER A 187 22.36 1.80 -10.46
C SER A 187 23.59 2.31 -9.72
N TRP A 188 23.46 2.75 -8.47
CA TRP A 188 24.60 3.28 -7.71
C TRP A 188 25.59 2.18 -7.34
N PRO A 189 26.91 2.43 -7.36
CA PRO A 189 27.92 1.38 -7.19
C PRO A 189 27.73 0.52 -5.93
N ARG A 190 27.29 1.11 -4.80
CA ARG A 190 26.95 0.37 -3.56
C ARG A 190 25.96 -0.78 -3.74
N ARG A 191 24.99 -0.63 -4.65
CA ARG A 191 24.03 -1.66 -5.01
C ARG A 191 24.47 -2.41 -6.26
N PHE A 192 24.77 -1.69 -7.33
CA PHE A 192 25.03 -2.29 -8.64
C PHE A 192 26.21 -3.27 -8.65
N SER A 193 27.25 -3.02 -7.85
CA SER A 193 28.41 -3.93 -7.72
C SER A 193 28.03 -5.34 -7.26
N ARG A 194 26.84 -5.51 -6.66
CA ARG A 194 26.29 -6.79 -6.17
C ARG A 194 25.48 -7.56 -7.20
N MET A 195 25.20 -6.98 -8.37
CA MET A 195 24.43 -7.63 -9.44
C MET A 195 25.11 -8.90 -10.00
N GLY A 196 26.40 -9.08 -9.71
CA GLY A 196 27.24 -10.15 -10.26
C GLY A 196 27.96 -9.71 -11.53
N LYS A 197 28.97 -10.49 -11.95
CA LYS A 197 29.78 -10.22 -13.14
C LYS A 197 29.86 -11.40 -14.09
N LYS A 198 29.40 -12.60 -13.69
CA LYS A 198 29.51 -13.83 -14.48
C LYS A 198 28.43 -13.95 -15.56
N TYR A 199 28.45 -12.99 -16.49
CA TYR A 199 27.64 -12.99 -17.71
C TYR A 199 28.45 -13.54 -18.90
N ASP A 200 28.97 -14.76 -18.76
CA ASP A 200 29.82 -15.42 -19.77
C ASP A 200 29.01 -16.28 -20.76
N THR A 201 29.71 -17.03 -21.63
CA THR A 201 29.07 -17.95 -22.59
C THR A 201 28.24 -19.04 -21.90
N SER A 202 28.66 -19.51 -20.71
CA SER A 202 27.89 -20.49 -19.94
C SER A 202 26.59 -19.89 -19.42
N TRP A 203 26.61 -18.64 -18.93
CA TRP A 203 25.40 -17.92 -18.56
C TRP A 203 24.47 -17.73 -19.77
N LEU A 204 25.01 -17.30 -20.91
CA LEU A 204 24.21 -17.08 -22.12
C LEU A 204 23.48 -18.37 -22.57
N GLN A 205 24.13 -19.53 -22.46
CA GLN A 205 23.57 -20.82 -22.86
C GLN A 205 22.55 -21.39 -21.86
N ASN A 206 22.73 -21.16 -20.56
CA ASN A 206 22.00 -21.90 -19.53
C ASN A 206 21.07 -21.03 -18.67
N ASP A 207 21.43 -19.76 -18.48
CA ASP A 207 20.84 -18.90 -17.46
C ASP A 207 20.16 -17.65 -18.04
N PHE A 208 20.55 -17.17 -19.24
CA PHE A 208 19.87 -16.07 -19.94
C PHE A 208 18.36 -16.30 -20.07
N PRO A 209 17.51 -15.29 -19.86
CA PRO A 209 17.79 -13.89 -19.48
C PRO A 209 17.79 -13.66 -17.95
N GLY A 210 18.25 -14.62 -17.15
CA GLY A 210 18.26 -14.57 -15.68
C GLY A 210 19.48 -13.91 -15.04
N PHE A 211 19.50 -13.89 -13.70
CA PHE A 211 20.59 -13.30 -12.93
C PHE A 211 21.91 -14.10 -13.03
N ALA A 212 23.04 -13.41 -12.89
CA ALA A 212 24.37 -14.04 -12.88
C ALA A 212 24.59 -14.87 -11.61
N ARG A 213 25.28 -16.02 -11.74
CA ARG A 213 25.42 -16.99 -10.63
C ARG A 213 26.13 -16.45 -9.39
N ASP A 214 26.89 -15.38 -9.53
CA ASP A 214 27.62 -14.67 -8.47
C ASP A 214 26.89 -13.44 -7.92
N ILE A 215 25.60 -13.26 -8.22
CA ILE A 215 24.78 -12.20 -7.64
C ILE A 215 24.79 -12.27 -6.10
N ASP A 216 25.09 -11.14 -5.46
CA ASP A 216 24.76 -10.94 -4.06
C ASP A 216 23.35 -10.36 -3.98
N TRP A 217 22.40 -11.19 -3.56
CA TRP A 217 20.99 -10.86 -3.47
C TRP A 217 20.67 -9.64 -2.60
N LYS A 218 21.61 -9.19 -1.76
CA LYS A 218 21.49 -7.89 -1.08
C LYS A 218 21.48 -6.70 -2.05
N VAL A 219 21.69 -6.89 -3.35
CA VAL A 219 21.39 -5.88 -4.37
C VAL A 219 19.93 -5.41 -4.31
N PHE A 220 19.00 -6.26 -3.86
CA PHE A 220 17.57 -5.93 -3.76
C PHE A 220 17.18 -5.24 -2.46
N ASN A 221 18.06 -5.25 -1.45
CA ASN A 221 17.93 -4.37 -0.30
C ASN A 221 18.18 -2.93 -0.75
N ALA A 222 17.19 -2.05 -0.53
CA ALA A 222 17.25 -0.67 -0.99
C ALA A 222 17.89 0.26 0.03
N ALA A 223 17.82 -0.07 1.33
CA ALA A 223 18.39 0.78 2.36
C ALA A 223 19.92 0.73 2.38
N SER A 224 20.56 1.67 3.07
CA SER A 224 22.00 1.56 3.36
C SER A 224 22.27 0.39 4.33
N PRO A 225 23.46 -0.24 4.32
CA PRO A 225 23.74 -1.42 5.14
C PRO A 225 23.53 -1.26 6.65
N ASP A 226 23.66 -0.03 7.17
CA ASP A 226 23.41 0.33 8.56
C ASP A 226 21.91 0.36 8.94
N GLN A 227 21.02 0.16 7.97
CA GLN A 227 19.57 0.07 8.12
C GLN A 227 19.04 -1.35 7.92
N TRP A 228 19.91 -2.36 7.86
CA TRP A 228 19.54 -3.77 7.71
C TRP A 228 19.67 -4.52 9.02
N TRP A 229 18.81 -5.52 9.22
CA TRP A 229 19.06 -6.56 10.20
C TRP A 229 19.85 -7.68 9.52
N PRO A 230 21.19 -7.80 9.71
CA PRO A 230 22.01 -8.67 8.86
C PRO A 230 21.69 -10.16 9.02
N GLU A 231 21.23 -10.54 10.20
CA GLU A 231 20.90 -11.93 10.57
C GLU A 231 19.38 -12.20 10.55
N ARG A 232 18.57 -11.26 10.06
CA ARG A 232 17.11 -11.43 9.97
C ARG A 232 16.63 -11.18 8.57
N ASP A 233 15.82 -12.12 8.10
CA ASP A 233 15.21 -12.09 6.78
C ASP A 233 13.76 -11.59 6.81
N ALA A 234 13.25 -11.31 8.01
CA ALA A 234 11.98 -10.66 8.30
C ALA A 234 12.11 -9.60 9.41
N LEU A 235 11.24 -8.60 9.40
CA LEU A 235 11.17 -7.56 10.43
C LEU A 235 10.94 -8.21 11.80
N PRO A 236 11.53 -7.66 12.87
CA PRO A 236 11.23 -8.10 14.23
C PRO A 236 9.73 -7.95 14.51
N GLN A 237 9.11 -8.99 15.07
CA GLN A 237 7.69 -8.95 15.43
C GLN A 237 7.44 -7.86 16.48
N GLN A 238 6.46 -7.00 16.22
CA GLN A 238 6.07 -5.91 17.13
C GLN A 238 7.26 -5.06 17.61
N ALA A 239 8.25 -4.85 16.73
CA ALA A 239 9.44 -4.07 17.04
C ALA A 239 9.05 -2.69 17.57
N ALA A 240 9.58 -2.32 18.75
CA ALA A 240 9.46 -0.96 19.23
C ALA A 240 10.28 -0.04 18.34
N TRP A 241 9.70 1.10 17.98
CA TRP A 241 10.36 2.13 17.17
C TRP A 241 10.28 3.49 17.84
N ARG A 242 11.28 4.33 17.58
CA ARG A 242 11.36 5.72 18.03
C ARG A 242 11.98 6.60 16.95
N ILE A 243 11.40 7.77 16.73
CA ILE A 243 11.81 8.71 15.70
C ILE A 243 11.90 10.11 16.30
N TRP A 244 13.07 10.75 16.18
CA TRP A 244 13.32 12.08 16.75
C TRP A 244 13.42 13.16 15.68
N ASN A 245 12.81 14.30 15.97
CA ASN A 245 12.88 15.54 15.20
C ASN A 245 12.43 15.43 13.74
N MET A 246 11.61 14.44 13.39
CA MET A 246 11.11 14.24 12.02
C MET A 246 9.63 14.62 11.83
N HIS A 247 9.01 15.21 12.85
CA HIS A 247 7.64 15.73 12.81
C HIS A 247 7.62 17.23 13.17
N PRO A 248 6.78 18.06 12.52
CA PRO A 248 6.71 19.50 12.79
C PRO A 248 6.41 19.83 14.26
N GLU A 249 5.51 19.06 14.88
CA GLU A 249 5.02 19.34 16.25
C GLU A 249 5.53 18.37 17.32
N LYS A 250 6.07 17.22 16.93
CA LYS A 250 6.44 16.15 17.86
C LYS A 250 7.95 15.96 17.85
N THR A 251 8.60 16.24 18.98
CA THR A 251 10.04 16.01 19.14
C THR A 251 10.40 14.52 19.04
N LEU A 252 9.53 13.66 19.57
CA LEU A 252 9.66 12.22 19.56
C LEU A 252 8.31 11.61 19.15
N GLN A 253 8.33 10.72 18.17
CA GLN A 253 7.26 9.77 17.88
C GLN A 253 7.76 8.38 18.29
N GLU A 254 6.93 7.60 18.96
CA GLU A 254 7.26 6.22 19.34
C GLU A 254 6.04 5.31 19.25
N GLY A 255 6.30 4.01 19.07
CA GLY A 255 5.26 3.01 18.94
C GLY A 255 5.83 1.61 18.71
N LYS A 256 5.00 0.72 18.18
CA LYS A 256 5.39 -0.64 17.79
C LYS A 256 4.95 -0.93 16.38
N LEU A 257 5.68 -1.80 15.68
CA LEU A 257 5.19 -2.33 14.40
C LEU A 257 3.92 -3.16 14.65
N PRO A 258 2.90 -3.08 13.78
CA PRO A 258 1.68 -3.84 13.99
C PRO A 258 1.96 -5.35 13.84
N PRO A 259 1.22 -6.21 14.55
CA PRO A 259 1.38 -7.68 14.51
C PRO A 259 0.78 -8.28 13.23
N TRP A 260 1.00 -7.66 12.08
CA TRP A 260 0.38 -8.05 10.82
C TRP A 260 1.28 -8.96 9.98
N GLN A 261 0.64 -9.91 9.30
CA GLN A 261 1.27 -10.83 8.36
C GLN A 261 0.49 -10.81 7.05
N ALA A 262 1.11 -10.33 5.98
CA ALA A 262 0.50 -10.48 4.66
C ALA A 262 0.61 -11.94 4.22
N ARG A 263 -0.43 -12.39 3.52
CA ARG A 263 -0.47 -13.67 2.83
C ARG A 263 -0.78 -13.42 1.37
N CYS A 264 -0.29 -14.29 0.51
CA CYS A 264 -0.62 -14.18 -0.90
C CYS A 264 -0.77 -15.56 -1.51
N PHE A 265 -1.82 -15.74 -2.28
CA PHE A 265 -2.13 -17.00 -2.93
C PHE A 265 -2.10 -16.82 -4.43
N ILE A 266 -1.71 -17.88 -5.14
CA ILE A 266 -1.83 -17.97 -6.58
C ILE A 266 -2.77 -19.09 -6.96
N ASN A 267 -3.58 -18.82 -7.98
CA ASN A 267 -4.25 -19.86 -8.74
C ASN A 267 -3.56 -19.97 -10.10
N ARG A 268 -2.99 -21.13 -10.41
CA ARG A 268 -2.19 -21.32 -11.62
C ARG A 268 -2.60 -22.58 -12.37
N GLN A 269 -2.44 -22.54 -13.69
CA GLN A 269 -2.58 -23.70 -14.56
C GLN A 269 -1.34 -24.59 -14.41
N ARG A 270 -1.56 -25.87 -14.11
CA ARG A 270 -0.51 -26.89 -14.09
C ARG A 270 -1.01 -28.10 -14.86
N SER A 271 -0.47 -28.29 -16.06
CA SER A 271 -1.02 -29.26 -17.02
C SER A 271 -2.51 -28.96 -17.27
N ASP A 272 -3.41 -29.91 -17.04
CA ASP A 272 -4.85 -29.76 -17.30
C ASP A 272 -5.65 -29.30 -16.06
N GLU A 273 -5.00 -29.09 -14.91
CA GLU A 273 -5.65 -28.70 -13.65
C GLU A 273 -5.22 -27.31 -13.17
N THR A 274 -6.12 -26.63 -12.46
CA THR A 274 -5.81 -25.40 -11.73
C THR A 274 -5.40 -25.74 -10.30
N LEU A 275 -4.25 -25.22 -9.86
CA LEU A 275 -3.74 -25.40 -8.51
C LEU A 275 -3.78 -24.07 -7.76
N PHE A 276 -4.44 -24.07 -6.60
CA PHE A 276 -4.44 -22.96 -5.66
C PHE A 276 -3.43 -23.20 -4.53
N GLU A 277 -2.45 -22.33 -4.40
CA GLU A 277 -1.36 -22.47 -3.44
C GLU A 277 -0.92 -21.13 -2.84
N GLU A 278 -0.30 -21.19 -1.66
CA GLU A 278 0.22 -20.02 -0.97
C GLU A 278 1.67 -19.71 -1.37
N ILE A 279 1.95 -18.42 -1.59
CA ILE A 279 3.30 -17.87 -1.65
C ILE A 279 3.67 -17.39 -0.25
N ALA A 280 4.66 -18.04 0.37
CA ALA A 280 5.16 -17.62 1.67
C ALA A 280 5.76 -16.21 1.58
N LEU A 281 5.19 -15.27 2.34
CA LEU A 281 5.66 -13.90 2.42
C LEU A 281 6.32 -13.61 3.78
N ARG A 282 7.34 -12.76 3.76
CA ARG A 282 8.02 -12.25 4.96
C ARG A 282 7.93 -10.73 4.98
N ALA A 283 7.64 -10.13 6.13
CA ALA A 283 7.74 -8.68 6.31
C ALA A 283 9.21 -8.28 6.14
N THR A 284 9.59 -7.57 5.07
CA THR A 284 11.00 -7.29 4.77
C THR A 284 11.35 -5.81 4.89
N THR A 285 10.37 -4.91 4.82
CA THR A 285 10.65 -3.48 4.89
C THR A 285 9.55 -2.72 5.61
N VAL A 286 9.99 -1.82 6.49
CA VAL A 286 9.15 -0.72 6.99
C VAL A 286 9.72 0.59 6.46
N TRP A 287 8.86 1.43 5.90
CA TRP A 287 9.24 2.75 5.40
C TRP A 287 8.42 3.83 6.10
N PHE A 288 9.10 4.67 6.88
CA PHE A 288 8.46 5.73 7.66
C PHE A 288 8.31 7.02 6.86
N PHE A 289 7.18 7.70 7.08
CA PHE A 289 6.88 9.05 6.64
C PHE A 289 6.51 9.89 7.87
N PRO A 290 7.47 10.22 8.76
CA PRO A 290 7.16 10.64 10.13
C PRO A 290 6.35 11.93 10.18
N HIS A 291 6.66 12.88 9.31
CA HIS A 291 5.96 14.16 9.16
C HIS A 291 4.48 14.05 8.71
N LEU A 292 4.07 12.90 8.20
CA LEU A 292 2.68 12.57 7.82
C LEU A 292 2.05 11.55 8.77
N GLU A 293 2.80 11.11 9.79
CA GLU A 293 2.40 10.09 10.75
C GLU A 293 1.97 8.78 10.10
N GLN A 294 2.69 8.39 9.04
CA GLN A 294 2.40 7.20 8.23
C GLN A 294 3.60 6.28 8.11
N MET A 295 3.34 5.00 7.95
CA MET A 295 4.34 4.00 7.58
C MET A 295 3.81 3.05 6.50
N LEU A 296 4.71 2.61 5.63
CA LEU A 296 4.45 1.64 4.57
C LEU A 296 5.16 0.32 4.93
N LEU A 297 4.40 -0.76 4.95
CA LEU A 297 4.89 -2.11 5.25
C LEU A 297 4.93 -2.95 3.98
N LEU A 298 6.05 -3.65 3.76
CA LEU A 298 6.28 -4.50 2.59
C LEU A 298 6.48 -5.95 3.05
N TRP A 299 5.67 -6.86 2.49
CA TRP A 299 5.88 -8.29 2.63
C TRP A 299 6.26 -8.90 1.30
N GLN A 300 7.37 -9.62 1.27
CA GLN A 300 7.94 -10.18 0.04
C GLN A 300 8.06 -11.68 0.10
N GLY A 301 7.86 -12.31 -1.06
CA GLY A 301 8.07 -13.74 -1.26
C GLY A 301 8.24 -14.06 -2.73
N ASN A 302 8.51 -15.33 -3.02
CA ASN A 302 8.50 -15.82 -4.38
C ASN A 302 8.10 -17.29 -4.43
N THR A 303 7.63 -17.73 -5.59
CA THR A 303 7.41 -19.14 -5.90
C THR A 303 7.93 -19.46 -7.30
N ARG A 304 8.17 -20.74 -7.59
CA ARG A 304 8.53 -21.18 -8.95
C ARG A 304 7.29 -21.20 -9.83
N ILE A 305 7.46 -20.78 -11.08
CA ILE A 305 6.42 -20.78 -12.12
C ILE A 305 6.93 -21.53 -13.35
N ASN A 306 6.02 -21.92 -14.24
CA ASN A 306 6.39 -22.67 -15.44
C ASN A 306 6.83 -21.72 -16.56
N GLU A 307 6.06 -20.64 -16.77
CA GLU A 307 6.30 -19.68 -17.84
C GLU A 307 7.19 -18.53 -17.33
N ASP A 308 7.98 -17.94 -18.22
CA ASP A 308 8.93 -16.87 -17.86
C ASP A 308 8.25 -15.51 -17.68
N ASP A 309 7.03 -15.35 -18.18
CA ASP A 309 6.16 -14.18 -18.05
C ASP A 309 5.02 -14.36 -17.04
N ALA A 310 4.95 -15.53 -16.38
CA ALA A 310 3.88 -15.95 -15.49
C ALA A 310 2.48 -16.06 -16.14
N ALA A 311 2.39 -16.36 -17.44
CA ALA A 311 1.12 -16.63 -18.11
C ALA A 311 0.38 -17.85 -17.52
N ASP A 312 1.11 -18.81 -16.93
CA ASP A 312 0.53 -19.93 -16.18
C ASP A 312 -0.17 -19.50 -14.88
N VAL A 313 0.10 -18.30 -14.38
CA VAL A 313 -0.53 -17.76 -13.16
C VAL A 313 -1.79 -16.96 -13.52
N LEU A 314 -2.94 -17.59 -13.29
CA LEU A 314 -4.24 -17.06 -13.66
C LEU A 314 -4.69 -15.96 -12.71
N GLN A 315 -4.60 -16.19 -11.39
CA GLN A 315 -4.99 -15.22 -10.37
C GLN A 315 -3.97 -15.08 -9.23
N LEU A 316 -3.92 -13.87 -8.67
CA LEU A 316 -3.13 -13.51 -7.48
C LEU A 316 -4.06 -12.90 -6.42
N VAL A 317 -4.00 -13.42 -5.19
CA VAL A 317 -4.89 -13.03 -4.09
C VAL A 317 -4.07 -12.58 -2.89
N PRO A 318 -3.75 -11.28 -2.76
CA PRO A 318 -3.12 -10.75 -1.54
C PRO A 318 -4.15 -10.54 -0.43
N ALA A 319 -3.73 -10.83 0.79
CA ALA A 319 -4.51 -10.73 2.01
C ALA A 319 -3.63 -10.27 3.18
N LEU A 320 -4.25 -9.87 4.28
CA LEU A 320 -3.59 -9.55 5.54
C LEU A 320 -4.25 -10.33 6.67
N GLU A 321 -3.45 -10.76 7.64
CA GLU A 321 -3.91 -11.38 8.87
C GLU A 321 -3.18 -10.77 10.07
N ILE A 322 -3.76 -10.95 11.25
CA ILE A 322 -3.07 -10.70 12.52
C ILE A 322 -2.34 -11.98 12.90
N GLN A 323 -1.08 -11.84 13.31
CA GLN A 323 -0.27 -12.97 13.74
C GLN A 323 -0.96 -13.73 14.88
N GLY A 324 -1.02 -15.06 14.76
CA GLY A 324 -1.68 -15.94 15.72
C GLY A 324 -3.14 -16.27 15.41
N ALA A 325 -3.75 -15.64 14.40
CA ALA A 325 -5.14 -15.92 13.98
C ALA A 325 -5.26 -16.26 12.47
N PRO A 326 -4.54 -17.29 11.97
CA PRO A 326 -4.56 -17.58 10.54
C PRO A 326 -5.86 -18.21 10.07
N ARG A 327 -6.39 -17.73 8.93
CA ARG A 327 -7.51 -18.33 8.22
C ARG A 327 -7.01 -19.51 7.36
N SER A 328 -7.90 -20.44 7.04
CA SER A 328 -7.53 -21.60 6.20
C SER A 328 -7.25 -21.19 4.75
N VAL A 329 -6.44 -21.97 4.03
CA VAL A 329 -6.25 -21.77 2.57
C VAL A 329 -7.60 -21.86 1.83
N ASN A 330 -8.48 -22.75 2.27
CA ASN A 330 -9.81 -22.93 1.69
C ASN A 330 -10.69 -21.68 1.82
N HIS A 331 -10.54 -20.89 2.90
CA HIS A 331 -11.21 -19.58 3.02
C HIS A 331 -10.89 -18.69 1.82
N TYR A 332 -9.61 -18.54 1.49
CA TYR A 332 -9.17 -17.69 0.37
C TYR A 332 -9.55 -18.25 -1.00
N HIS A 333 -9.60 -19.58 -1.15
CA HIS A 333 -10.11 -20.20 -2.36
C HIS A 333 -11.61 -19.92 -2.57
N THR A 334 -12.42 -19.95 -1.50
CA THR A 334 -13.83 -19.57 -1.54
C THR A 334 -13.99 -18.09 -1.90
N VAL A 335 -13.21 -17.19 -1.29
CA VAL A 335 -13.24 -15.75 -1.62
C VAL A 335 -12.86 -15.51 -3.08
N LEU A 336 -11.85 -16.21 -3.60
CA LEU A 336 -11.50 -16.17 -5.01
C LEU A 336 -12.69 -16.59 -5.89
N THR A 337 -13.35 -17.70 -5.55
CA THR A 337 -14.49 -18.23 -6.31
C THR A 337 -15.65 -17.23 -6.33
N GLN A 338 -15.99 -16.64 -5.17
CA GLN A 338 -17.05 -15.63 -5.05
C GLN A 338 -16.76 -14.36 -5.85
N ARG A 339 -15.52 -13.84 -5.78
CA ARG A 339 -15.12 -12.62 -6.52
C ARG A 339 -14.89 -12.85 -8.01
N MET A 340 -14.80 -14.11 -8.45
CA MET A 340 -14.70 -14.49 -9.86
C MET A 340 -16.07 -14.75 -10.50
N ASP A 341 -17.13 -14.82 -9.70
CA ASP A 341 -18.50 -14.95 -10.22
C ASP A 341 -18.85 -13.79 -11.16
N LYS A 342 -19.48 -14.11 -12.29
CA LYS A 342 -19.74 -13.15 -13.36
C LYS A 342 -20.85 -12.16 -13.03
N GLU A 343 -21.80 -12.56 -12.18
CA GLU A 343 -22.98 -11.75 -11.85
C GLU A 343 -22.77 -11.04 -10.51
N LYS A 344 -22.30 -11.77 -9.50
CA LYS A 344 -22.21 -11.28 -8.11
C LYS A 344 -20.79 -10.88 -7.70
N GLY A 345 -19.76 -11.18 -8.48
CA GLY A 345 -18.36 -10.95 -8.09
C GLY A 345 -18.00 -9.48 -7.80
N ALA A 346 -18.66 -8.53 -8.47
CA ALA A 346 -18.50 -7.09 -8.20
C ALA A 346 -18.96 -6.71 -6.78
N LEU A 347 -20.00 -7.37 -6.26
CA LEU A 347 -20.55 -7.12 -4.92
C LEU A 347 -19.54 -7.54 -3.84
N PHE A 348 -18.89 -8.69 -4.02
CA PHE A 348 -17.88 -9.19 -3.09
C PHE A 348 -16.56 -8.39 -3.11
N SER A 349 -16.37 -7.51 -4.09
CA SER A 349 -15.15 -6.69 -4.19
C SER A 349 -15.05 -5.64 -3.10
N PHE A 350 -16.18 -5.13 -2.59
CA PHE A 350 -16.25 -4.19 -1.47
C PHE A 350 -16.21 -4.86 -0.09
N ARG A 351 -16.30 -6.19 -0.04
CA ARG A 351 -16.26 -6.94 1.22
C ARG A 351 -14.82 -7.19 1.66
N GLU A 352 -14.20 -6.16 2.23
CA GLU A 352 -12.79 -6.19 2.59
C GLU A 352 -12.45 -7.17 3.72
N LYS A 353 -13.35 -7.33 4.70
CA LYS A 353 -13.19 -8.24 5.85
C LYS A 353 -12.86 -9.69 5.48
N ASP A 354 -13.13 -10.10 4.25
CA ASP A 354 -12.79 -11.43 3.72
C ASP A 354 -11.29 -11.59 3.43
N LEU A 355 -10.58 -10.49 3.12
CA LEU A 355 -9.15 -10.49 2.81
C LEU A 355 -8.28 -9.79 3.85
N ILE A 356 -8.86 -8.91 4.68
CA ILE A 356 -8.15 -8.21 5.77
C ILE A 356 -8.95 -8.27 7.08
N PRO A 357 -8.32 -8.15 8.26
CA PRO A 357 -9.03 -8.12 9.54
C PRO A 357 -9.83 -6.82 9.68
N GLU A 358 -11.06 -6.92 10.19
CA GLU A 358 -12.00 -5.79 10.30
C GLU A 358 -11.45 -4.63 11.14
N GLU A 359 -10.74 -4.93 12.22
CA GLU A 359 -10.10 -3.92 13.09
C GLU A 359 -8.99 -3.11 12.41
N THR A 360 -8.44 -3.61 11.30
CA THR A 360 -7.40 -2.92 10.54
C THR A 360 -7.96 -2.02 9.45
N ILE A 361 -9.27 -2.03 9.20
CA ILE A 361 -9.90 -1.26 8.12
C ILE A 361 -10.02 0.21 8.56
N GLY A 362 -9.17 1.08 8.02
CA GLY A 362 -9.29 2.53 8.20
C GLY A 362 -10.48 3.12 7.42
N PRO A 363 -10.99 4.30 7.82
CA PRO A 363 -12.14 4.92 7.19
C PRO A 363 -11.87 5.38 5.74
N TRP A 364 -12.80 5.10 4.82
CA TRP A 364 -12.83 5.58 3.43
C TRP A 364 -14.25 5.52 2.82
N ILE A 365 -14.41 5.89 1.54
CA ILE A 365 -15.69 5.97 0.81
C ILE A 365 -16.53 4.69 0.90
N ASP A 366 -15.89 3.53 1.05
CA ASP A 366 -16.57 2.24 1.19
C ASP A 366 -17.09 1.94 2.59
N SER A 367 -16.46 2.49 3.64
CA SER A 367 -16.91 2.39 5.03
C SER A 367 -17.82 3.56 5.45
N GLU A 368 -17.71 4.70 4.76
CA GLU A 368 -18.48 5.93 5.01
C GLU A 368 -19.56 6.12 3.93
N VAL A 369 -20.77 5.64 4.20
CA VAL A 369 -21.94 5.97 3.35
C VAL A 369 -22.36 7.40 3.66
N GLN A 370 -21.84 8.38 2.93
CA GLN A 370 -22.49 9.69 2.87
C GLN A 370 -23.81 9.52 2.12
N GLN A 371 -24.92 9.39 2.86
CA GLN A 371 -26.26 9.53 2.31
C GLN A 371 -26.48 11.01 1.96
N THR A 372 -25.90 11.47 0.86
CA THR A 372 -26.18 12.81 0.37
C THR A 372 -27.62 12.82 -0.14
N PRO A 373 -28.52 13.67 0.41
CA PRO A 373 -29.88 13.77 -0.08
C PRO A 373 -29.83 14.24 -1.55
N SER A 374 -30.28 13.37 -2.46
CA SER A 374 -30.36 13.69 -3.89
C SER A 374 -31.74 14.28 -4.20
N PRO A 375 -31.84 15.43 -4.88
CA PRO A 375 -33.12 16.00 -5.32
C PRO A 375 -33.95 15.03 -6.17
N MET A 376 -33.30 14.10 -6.88
CA MET A 376 -33.99 13.05 -7.65
C MET A 376 -34.74 12.07 -6.75
N ARG A 377 -34.15 11.69 -5.61
CA ARG A 377 -34.74 10.77 -4.63
C ARG A 377 -35.95 11.39 -3.95
N GLU A 378 -35.81 12.63 -3.50
CA GLU A 378 -36.89 13.39 -2.87
C GLU A 378 -38.09 13.56 -3.83
N ASN A 379 -37.81 13.88 -5.11
CA ASN A 379 -38.85 13.96 -6.14
C ASN A 379 -39.54 12.61 -6.40
N MET A 380 -38.79 11.50 -6.38
CA MET A 380 -39.32 10.16 -6.62
C MET A 380 -40.20 9.70 -5.45
N GLN A 381 -39.78 9.97 -4.21
CA GLN A 381 -40.55 9.73 -2.99
C GLN A 381 -41.85 10.54 -2.98
N ASN A 382 -41.77 11.85 -3.24
CA ASN A 382 -42.94 12.74 -3.30
C ASN A 382 -43.95 12.33 -4.38
N ARG A 383 -43.46 11.85 -5.53
CA ARG A 383 -44.31 11.32 -6.59
C ARG A 383 -44.97 10.00 -6.19
N ALA A 384 -44.26 9.12 -5.49
CA ALA A 384 -44.78 7.85 -5.01
C ALA A 384 -45.88 8.05 -3.95
N THR A 385 -45.69 8.98 -2.99
CA THR A 385 -46.74 9.35 -2.03
C THR A 385 -47.96 9.93 -2.71
N LEU A 386 -47.78 10.87 -3.65
CA LEU A 386 -48.89 11.45 -4.40
C LEU A 386 -49.71 10.39 -5.16
N LEU A 387 -49.03 9.46 -5.85
CA LEU A 387 -49.71 8.38 -6.58
C LEU A 387 -50.46 7.44 -5.65
N ARG A 388 -49.93 7.15 -4.46
CA ARG A 388 -50.60 6.33 -3.43
C ARG A 388 -51.85 7.04 -2.89
N GLU A 389 -51.76 8.33 -2.59
CA GLU A 389 -52.91 9.13 -2.15
C GLU A 389 -54.01 9.18 -3.22
N GLN A 390 -53.63 9.38 -4.49
CA GLN A 390 -54.57 9.34 -5.61
C GLN A 390 -55.22 7.97 -5.79
N HIS A 391 -54.44 6.88 -5.65
CA HIS A 391 -54.99 5.52 -5.73
C HIS A 391 -55.91 5.19 -4.55
N ARG A 392 -55.55 5.62 -3.33
CA ARG A 392 -56.38 5.46 -2.12
C ARG A 392 -57.72 6.18 -2.31
N ALA A 393 -57.70 7.44 -2.70
CA ALA A 393 -58.90 8.22 -2.96
C ALA A 393 -59.80 7.61 -4.05
N ARG A 394 -59.19 6.97 -5.07
CA ARG A 394 -59.93 6.27 -6.14
C ARG A 394 -60.61 4.99 -5.64
N LEU A 395 -59.94 4.20 -4.81
CA LEU A 395 -60.47 2.96 -4.24
C LEU A 395 -61.59 3.23 -3.22
N GLU A 396 -61.42 4.26 -2.38
CA GLU A 396 -62.45 4.73 -1.45
C GLU A 396 -63.72 5.20 -2.20
N ALA A 397 -63.56 5.84 -3.37
CA ALA A 397 -64.68 6.25 -4.20
C ALA A 397 -65.45 5.09 -4.87
N THR A 398 -64.82 3.92 -5.03
CA THR A 398 -65.45 2.70 -5.58
C THR A 398 -66.02 1.77 -4.51
N GLY A 399 -65.84 2.07 -3.22
CA GLY A 399 -66.46 1.33 -2.11
C GLY A 399 -65.80 0.00 -1.76
N GLU A 400 -64.55 -0.23 -2.18
CA GLU A 400 -63.77 -1.41 -1.80
C GLU A 400 -62.93 -1.13 -0.54
N GLU A 401 -62.87 -2.08 0.41
CA GLU A 401 -62.07 -1.93 1.64
C GLU A 401 -60.55 -1.94 1.31
N VAL A 402 -59.87 -0.86 1.68
CA VAL A 402 -58.48 -0.55 1.29
C VAL A 402 -57.44 -1.18 2.25
N GLY A 403 -57.88 -1.90 3.28
CA GLY A 403 -57.07 -2.21 4.47
C GLY A 403 -55.82 -3.06 4.25
N ASP A 404 -55.82 -3.98 3.26
CA ASP A 404 -54.77 -5.00 3.14
C ASP A 404 -53.88 -4.91 1.88
N LEU A 405 -54.27 -4.12 0.86
CA LEU A 405 -53.57 -4.11 -0.44
C LEU A 405 -52.44 -3.07 -0.55
N LEU A 406 -52.33 -2.15 0.41
CA LEU A 406 -51.36 -1.04 0.39
C LEU A 406 -50.60 -0.96 1.72
N LYS A 407 -49.96 -2.06 2.14
CA LYS A 407 -48.96 -1.99 3.22
C LYS A 407 -47.85 -1.03 2.81
N ASP A 408 -47.41 -0.21 3.76
CA ASP A 408 -46.28 0.71 3.58
C ASP A 408 -45.07 -0.10 3.08
N PHE A 409 -44.64 0.20 1.85
CA PHE A 409 -43.35 -0.28 1.37
C PHE A 409 -42.31 0.66 1.97
N ASP A 410 -41.77 0.29 3.14
CA ASP A 410 -40.61 0.96 3.70
C ASP A 410 -39.46 0.79 2.72
N GLU A 411 -38.98 1.90 2.14
CA GLU A 411 -37.79 1.88 1.30
C GLU A 411 -36.63 1.37 2.16
N PRO A 412 -35.99 0.23 1.80
CA PRO A 412 -34.90 -0.28 2.61
C PRO A 412 -33.76 0.74 2.60
N GLU A 413 -33.26 1.08 3.79
CA GLU A 413 -32.05 1.90 3.92
C GLU A 413 -30.92 1.24 3.12
N LEU A 414 -30.23 2.04 2.31
CA LEU A 414 -29.09 1.52 1.55
C LEU A 414 -28.03 1.05 2.55
N PRO A 415 -27.65 -0.23 2.50
CA PRO A 415 -26.66 -0.77 3.41
C PRO A 415 -25.27 -0.25 3.01
N LYS A 416 -24.28 -0.44 3.90
CA LYS A 416 -22.88 -0.17 3.57
C LYS A 416 -22.42 -1.03 2.39
N LEU A 417 -21.43 -0.54 1.61
CA LEU A 417 -20.92 -1.25 0.44
C LEU A 417 -20.44 -2.68 0.79
N GLU A 418 -19.88 -2.86 1.98
CA GLU A 418 -19.42 -4.16 2.51
C GLU A 418 -20.53 -5.21 2.68
N SER A 419 -21.78 -4.77 2.83
CA SER A 419 -22.97 -5.59 3.08
C SER A 419 -23.91 -5.70 1.88
N LEU A 420 -23.48 -5.18 0.72
CA LEU A 420 -24.23 -5.31 -0.53
C LEU A 420 -24.50 -6.77 -0.94
N PRO A 421 -23.57 -7.72 -0.77
CA PRO A 421 -23.84 -9.11 -1.12
C PRO A 421 -25.04 -9.67 -0.35
N GLU A 422 -25.06 -9.54 0.98
CA GLU A 422 -26.14 -10.03 1.82
C GLU A 422 -27.47 -9.30 1.54
N PHE A 423 -27.40 -8.00 1.27
CA PHE A 423 -28.58 -7.21 0.97
C PHE A 423 -29.24 -7.61 -0.35
N ILE A 424 -28.45 -7.79 -1.41
CA ILE A 424 -28.98 -8.19 -2.72
C ILE A 424 -29.53 -9.61 -2.65
N GLU A 425 -28.84 -10.52 -1.96
CA GLU A 425 -29.35 -11.88 -1.74
C GLU A 425 -30.70 -11.88 -1.00
N LYS A 426 -30.83 -11.05 0.05
CA LYS A 426 -32.11 -10.88 0.76
C LYS A 426 -33.20 -10.30 -0.15
N MET A 427 -32.87 -9.31 -0.98
CA MET A 427 -33.82 -8.70 -1.91
C MET A 427 -34.27 -9.68 -3.00
N GLU A 428 -33.37 -10.52 -3.51
CA GLU A 428 -33.68 -11.59 -4.46
C GLU A 428 -34.62 -12.63 -3.84
N GLN A 429 -34.33 -13.08 -2.61
CA GLN A 429 -35.19 -14.01 -1.87
C GLN A 429 -36.59 -13.42 -1.64
N GLN A 430 -36.69 -12.16 -1.20
CA GLN A 430 -37.97 -11.49 -1.00
C GLN A 430 -38.74 -11.31 -2.31
N ALA A 431 -38.06 -10.98 -3.41
CA ALA A 431 -38.68 -10.86 -4.73
C ALA A 431 -39.23 -12.21 -5.21
N GLN A 432 -38.51 -13.30 -4.97
CA GLN A 432 -38.95 -14.65 -5.30
C GLN A 432 -40.16 -15.09 -4.46
N GLU A 433 -40.14 -14.84 -3.15
CA GLU A 433 -41.28 -15.11 -2.27
C GLU A 433 -42.53 -14.31 -2.68
N MET A 434 -42.36 -13.03 -3.03
CA MET A 434 -43.47 -12.20 -3.53
C MET A 434 -44.00 -12.68 -4.88
N GLN A 435 -43.14 -13.15 -5.78
CA GLN A 435 -43.56 -13.73 -7.06
C GLN A 435 -44.34 -15.02 -6.84
N GLU A 436 -43.87 -15.91 -5.96
CA GLU A 436 -44.56 -17.15 -5.61
C GLU A 436 -45.93 -16.86 -4.97
N GLN A 437 -46.00 -15.90 -4.06
CA GLN A 437 -47.27 -15.45 -3.46
C GLN A 437 -48.23 -14.84 -4.50
N ALA A 438 -47.72 -14.03 -5.43
CA ALA A 438 -48.53 -13.44 -6.49
C ALA A 438 -49.05 -14.50 -7.48
N GLU A 439 -48.23 -15.49 -7.83
CA GLU A 439 -48.65 -16.63 -8.66
C GLU A 439 -49.69 -17.49 -7.94
N GLN A 440 -49.50 -17.75 -6.65
CA GLN A 440 -50.46 -18.50 -5.85
C GLN A 440 -51.78 -17.75 -5.70
N HIS A 441 -51.74 -16.45 -5.42
CA HIS A 441 -52.92 -15.60 -5.37
C HIS A 441 -53.63 -15.51 -6.73
N LYS A 442 -52.88 -15.46 -7.83
CA LYS A 442 -53.45 -15.52 -9.19
C LYS A 442 -54.14 -16.85 -9.47
N ARG A 443 -53.54 -17.98 -9.07
CA ARG A 443 -54.17 -19.31 -9.18
C ARG A 443 -55.44 -19.40 -8.34
N ASP A 444 -55.41 -18.90 -7.11
CA ASP A 444 -56.58 -18.87 -6.21
C ASP A 444 -57.72 -18.00 -6.78
N LEU A 445 -57.39 -16.87 -7.43
CA LEU A 445 -58.36 -16.02 -8.13
C LEU A 445 -58.91 -16.68 -9.41
N GLU A 446 -58.07 -17.37 -10.18
CA GLU A 446 -58.48 -18.12 -11.37
C GLU A 446 -59.38 -19.32 -11.01
N GLU A 447 -59.16 -19.96 -9.87
CA GLU A 447 -60.03 -21.03 -9.33
C GLU A 447 -61.35 -20.48 -8.74
N LYS A 448 -61.33 -19.33 -8.08
CA LYS A 448 -62.55 -18.70 -7.51
C LYS A 448 -63.44 -18.03 -8.55
N TYR A 449 -62.90 -17.56 -9.68
CA TYR A 449 -63.66 -16.86 -10.72
C TYR A 449 -63.39 -17.39 -12.15
N PRO A 450 -63.82 -18.61 -12.48
CA PRO A 450 -63.56 -19.22 -13.80
C PRO A 450 -64.24 -18.50 -14.99
N GLN A 451 -65.09 -17.49 -14.76
CA GLN A 451 -65.88 -16.82 -15.80
C GLN A 451 -65.23 -15.58 -16.44
N ILE A 452 -64.04 -15.14 -16.03
CA ILE A 452 -63.39 -13.94 -16.62
C ILE A 452 -62.68 -14.25 -17.95
N LYS A 453 -62.51 -15.54 -18.34
CA LYS A 453 -61.87 -15.90 -19.61
C LYS A 453 -62.70 -15.65 -20.88
N ASN A 454 -63.98 -15.27 -20.77
CA ASN A 454 -64.82 -14.93 -21.93
C ASN A 454 -65.40 -13.51 -21.80
N ARG A 455 -64.56 -12.49 -22.01
CA ARG A 455 -65.03 -11.21 -22.55
C ARG A 455 -63.93 -10.48 -23.32
#